data_AF-A0A1M6XP68-F1
#
_entry.id   AF-A0A1M6XP68-F1
#
_cell.length_a   1.000
_cell.length_b   1.000
_cell.length_c   1.000
_cell.angle_alpha   90.00
_cell.angle_beta   90.00
_cell.angle_gamma   90.00
#
_symmetry.space_group_name_H-M   'P 1'
#
loop_
_entity.id
_entity.type
_entity.pdbx_description
1 polymer ?
#
loop_
_entity_poly.entity_id
_entity_poly.type
_entity_poly.pdbx_seq_one_letter_code
_entity_poly.pdbx_strand_id
1 'polypeptide(L)'
;MKKYLKEIELSGLLFVIIGVVCSLVWGYGFGMWPCALGLVLWLITFLYKAFRWKEYERENRQNIMILLIAIFILTIKMLFR
;
A
#
# COMPACT_ATOMS: atom_id res chain seq x y z
N MET A 1 9.49 9.00 15.28
CA MET A 1 8.32 8.44 14.55
C MET A 1 8.57 8.23 13.06
N LYS A 2 9.18 9.17 12.32
CA LYS A 2 9.44 9.00 10.87
C LYS A 2 10.16 7.69 10.49
N LYS A 3 11.18 7.30 11.27
CA LYS A 3 11.93 6.04 11.05
C LYS A 3 11.05 4.80 11.23
N TYR A 4 10.31 4.70 12.34
CA TYR A 4 9.39 3.60 12.61
C TYR A 4 8.26 3.50 11.59
N LEU A 5 7.72 4.64 11.11
CA LEU A 5 6.71 4.61 10.06
C LEU A 5 7.25 4.03 8.75
N LYS A 6 8.49 4.37 8.41
CA LYS A 6 9.17 3.86 7.22
C LYS A 6 9.46 2.36 7.35
N GLU A 7 9.83 1.90 8.54
CA GLU A 7 10.00 0.49 8.84
C GLU A 7 8.67 -0.28 8.73
N ILE A 8 7.56 0.28 9.23
CA ILE A 8 6.22 -0.32 9.09
C ILE A 8 5.77 -0.38 7.61
N GLU A 9 6.01 0.67 6.82
CA GLU A 9 5.75 0.65 5.37
C GLU A 9 6.54 -0.44 4.66
N LEU A 10 7.81 -0.63 5.04
CA LEU A 10 8.71 -1.62 4.46
C LEU A 10 8.29 -3.05 4.88
N SER A 11 7.92 -3.24 6.13
CA SER A 11 7.35 -4.50 6.64
C SER A 11 6.03 -4.82 5.96
N GLY A 12 5.13 -3.85 5.77
CA GLY A 12 3.88 -4.03 5.04
C GLY A 12 4.12 -4.48 3.60
N LEU A 13 5.09 -3.87 2.91
CA LEU A 13 5.48 -4.26 1.55
C LEU A 13 6.05 -5.69 1.50
N LEU A 14 6.89 -6.06 2.48
CA LEU A 14 7.41 -7.42 2.62
C LEU A 14 6.28 -8.44 2.82
N PHE A 15 5.29 -8.14 3.66
CA PHE A 15 4.14 -9.01 3.88
C PHE A 15 3.30 -9.20 2.60
N VAL A 16 3.13 -8.14 1.80
CA VAL A 16 2.46 -8.24 0.50
C VAL A 16 3.25 -9.13 -0.45
N ILE A 17 4.58 -8.95 -0.54
CA ILE A 17 5.43 -9.79 -1.41
C ILE A 17 5.36 -11.25 -0.97
N ILE A 18 5.47 -11.53 0.33
CA ILE A 18 5.35 -12.89 0.88
C ILE A 18 3.98 -13.47 0.57
N GLY A 19 2.90 -12.70 0.73
CA GLY A 19 1.55 -13.14 0.41
C GLY A 19 1.36 -13.48 -1.07
N VAL A 20 1.93 -12.68 -1.98
CA VAL A 20 1.92 -12.97 -3.42
C VAL A 20 2.68 -14.26 -3.72
N VAL A 21 3.88 -14.43 -3.15
CA VAL A 21 4.68 -15.65 -3.33
C VAL A 21 3.96 -16.88 -2.77
N CYS A 22 3.38 -16.78 -1.56
CA CYS A 22 2.57 -17.86 -0.97
C CYS A 22 1.32 -18.16 -1.82
N SER A 23 0.68 -17.15 -2.41
CA SER A 23 -0.47 -17.35 -3.30
C SER A 23 -0.09 -18.12 -4.56
N LEU A 24 1.12 -17.90 -5.09
CA LEU A 24 1.64 -18.59 -6.27
C LEU A 24 1.99 -20.05 -5.98
N VAL A 25 2.47 -20.36 -4.77
CA VAL A 25 2.96 -21.70 -4.40
C VAL A 25 1.88 -22.59 -3.79
N TRP A 26 1.03 -22.05 -2.91
CA TRP A 26 0.04 -22.83 -2.14
C TRP A 26 -1.41 -22.47 -2.46
N GLY A 27 -1.64 -21.60 -3.44
CA GLY A 27 -2.97 -21.18 -3.88
C GLY A 27 -3.54 -20.00 -3.10
N TYR A 28 -4.61 -19.43 -3.64
CA TYR A 28 -5.19 -18.16 -3.21
C TYR A 28 -5.57 -18.09 -1.72
N GLY A 29 -6.00 -19.20 -1.11
CA GLY A 29 -6.44 -19.20 0.29
C GLY A 29 -5.34 -18.87 1.30
N PHE A 30 -4.11 -19.34 1.06
CA PHE A 30 -2.98 -19.13 1.98
C PHE A 30 -2.25 -17.81 1.72
N GLY A 31 -2.16 -17.37 0.46
CA GLY A 31 -1.50 -16.11 0.11
C GLY A 31 -2.33 -14.85 0.41
N MET A 32 -3.65 -14.99 0.52
CA MET A 32 -4.55 -13.86 0.80
C MET A 32 -4.30 -13.22 2.16
N TRP A 33 -4.03 -14.02 3.18
CA TRP A 33 -3.85 -13.55 4.57
C TRP A 33 -2.62 -12.66 4.77
N PRO A 34 -1.40 -13.06 4.35
CA PRO A 34 -0.23 -12.20 4.45
C PRO A 34 -0.39 -10.93 3.60
N CYS A 35 -1.01 -11.02 2.42
CA CYS A 35 -1.33 -9.86 1.59
C CYS A 35 -2.27 -8.88 2.29
N ALA A 36 -3.36 -9.37 2.89
CA ALA A 36 -4.32 -8.55 3.60
C ALA A 36 -3.68 -7.83 4.79
N LEU A 37 -2.85 -8.53 5.58
CA LEU A 37 -2.12 -7.93 6.69
C LEU A 37 -1.14 -6.84 6.22
N GLY A 38 -0.41 -7.08 5.13
CA GLY A 38 0.50 -6.10 4.55
C GLY A 38 -0.22 -4.85 4.06
N LEU A 39 -1.37 -5.00 3.41
CA LEU A 39 -2.22 -3.89 2.96
C LEU A 39 -2.82 -3.10 4.13
N VAL A 40 -3.24 -3.78 5.21
CA VAL A 40 -3.75 -3.12 6.42
C VAL A 40 -2.67 -2.29 7.10
N LEU A 41 -1.45 -2.82 7.22
CA LEU A 41 -0.32 -2.06 7.76
C LEU A 41 -0.05 -0.79 6.94
N TRP A 42 -0.11 -0.90 5.61
CA TRP A 42 0.00 0.22 4.69
C TRP A 42 -1.12 1.26 4.85
N LEU A 43 -2.36 0.80 5.04
CA LEU A 43 -3.50 1.68 5.30
C LEU A 43 -3.31 2.48 6.60
N ILE A 44 -2.83 1.83 7.65
CA ILE A 44 -2.59 2.46 8.96
C ILE A 44 -1.47 3.51 8.85
N THR A 45 -0.36 3.22 8.16
CA THR A 45 0.69 4.21 7.90
C THR A 45 0.18 5.38 7.08
N PHE A 46 -0.64 5.11 6.05
CA PHE A 46 -1.24 6.16 5.24
C PHE A 46 -2.15 7.09 6.07
N LEU A 47 -3.07 6.51 6.85
CA LEU A 47 -3.96 7.26 7.75
C LEU A 47 -3.16 8.09 8.77
N TYR A 48 -2.12 7.51 9.36
CA TYR A 48 -1.26 8.23 10.30
C TYR A 48 -0.58 9.43 9.65
N LYS A 49 -0.02 9.27 8.43
CA LYS A 49 0.58 10.38 7.66
C LYS A 49 -0.47 11.43 7.28
N ALA A 50 -1.70 11.02 6.98
CA ALA A 50 -2.80 11.93 6.67
C ALA A 50 -3.19 12.81 7.86
N PHE A 51 -3.32 12.24 9.07
CA PHE A 51 -3.63 13.00 10.29
C PHE A 51 -2.51 13.96 10.72
N ARG A 52 -1.25 13.65 10.38
CA ARG A 52 -0.08 14.52 10.66
C ARG A 52 0.38 15.32 9.45
N TRP A 53 -0.58 15.92 8.75
CA TRP A 53 -0.34 16.60 7.47
C TRP A 53 0.82 17.60 7.48
N LYS A 54 0.93 18.47 8.50
CA LYS A 54 2.01 19.47 8.60
C LYS A 54 3.42 18.85 8.65
N GLU A 55 3.55 17.64 9.20
CA GLU A 55 4.84 16.98 9.42
C GLU A 55 5.27 16.14 8.20
N TYR A 56 4.31 15.77 7.35
CA TYR A 56 4.46 14.86 6.20
C TYR A 56 3.95 15.45 4.88
N GLU A 57 3.82 16.78 4.79
CA GLU A 57 3.15 17.45 3.67
C GLU A 57 3.73 17.08 2.29
N ARG A 58 5.06 16.97 2.15
CA ARG A 58 5.68 16.53 0.89
C ARG A 58 5.33 15.09 0.53
N GLU A 59 5.40 14.16 1.51
CA GLU A 59 5.09 12.75 1.29
C GLU A 59 3.59 12.55 0.96
N ASN A 60 2.70 13.27 1.63
CA ASN A 60 1.27 13.22 1.33
C ASN A 60 0.95 13.79 -0.05
N ARG A 61 1.59 14.89 -0.48
CA ARG A 61 1.42 15.40 -1.85
C ARG A 61 1.88 14.39 -2.89
N GLN A 62 3.02 13.71 -2.66
CA GLN A 62 3.48 12.65 -3.55
C GLN A 62 2.51 11.46 -3.59
N ASN A 63 2.05 11.01 -2.42
CA ASN A 63 1.08 9.93 -2.31
C ASN A 63 -0.23 10.26 -3.05
N ILE A 64 -0.73 11.49 -2.95
CA ILE A 64 -1.91 11.94 -3.69
C ILE A 64 -1.67 11.93 -5.20
N MET A 65 -0.50 12.37 -5.67
CA MET A 65 -0.15 12.28 -7.10
C MET A 65 -0.13 10.82 -7.58
N ILE A 66 0.49 9.91 -6.83
CA ILE A 66 0.53 8.48 -7.17
C ILE A 66 -0.89 7.91 -7.24
N LEU A 67 -1.76 8.26 -6.29
CA LEU A 67 -3.13 7.79 -6.21
C LEU A 67 -3.97 8.34 -7.38
N LEU A 68 -3.79 9.61 -7.75
CA LEU A 68 -4.39 10.22 -8.94
C LEU A 68 -3.97 9.51 -10.23
N ILE A 69 -2.67 9.23 -10.39
CA ILE A 69 -2.15 8.50 -11.55
C ILE A 69 -2.75 7.08 -11.60
N ALA A 70 -2.83 6.39 -10.47
CA ALA A 70 -3.42 5.06 -10.39
C ALA A 70 -4.90 5.06 -10.78
N ILE A 71 -5.69 6.03 -10.28
CA ILE A 71 -7.11 6.20 -10.66
C ILE A 71 -7.23 6.48 -12.17
N PHE A 72 -6.37 7.33 -12.72
CA PHE A 72 -6.36 7.66 -14.15
C PHE A 72 -6.09 6.42 -15.01
N ILE A 73 -5.06 5.64 -14.67
CA ILE A 73 -4.74 4.38 -15.34
C ILE A 73 -5.90 3.39 -15.24
N LEU A 74 -6.52 3.24 -14.05
CA LEU A 74 -7.67 2.35 -13.85
C LEU A 74 -8.87 2.79 -14.71
N THR A 75 -9.12 4.09 -14.79
CA THR A 75 -10.21 4.67 -15.60
C THR A 75 -10.00 4.39 -17.08
N ILE A 76 -8.77 4.59 -17.59
CA ILE A 76 -8.40 4.22 -18.96
C ILE A 76 -8.61 2.72 -19.19
N LYS A 77 -8.17 1.87 -18.25
CA LYS A 77 -8.31 0.41 -18.37
C LYS A 77 -9.77 -0.03 -18.40
N MET A 78 -10.66 0.67 -17.70
CA MET A 78 -12.10 0.40 -17.75
C MET A 78 -12.75 0.93 -19.03
N LEU A 79 -12.26 2.03 -19.61
CA LEU A 79 -12.74 2.57 -20.89
C LEU A 79 -12.29 1.77 -22.12
N PHE A 80 -11.12 1.12 -22.05
CA PHE A 80 -10.55 0.28 -23.12
C PHE A 80 -10.86 -1.22 -22.95
N ARG A 81 -11.77 -1.58 -22.04
CA ARG A 81 -12.29 -2.94 -21.87
C ARG A 81 -13.65 -3.06 -22.53
#